data_AF-A0A7K0UZD1-F1
#
_entry.id   AF-A0A7K0UZD1-F1
#
_cell.length_a   1.000
_cell.length_b   1.000
_cell.length_c   1.000
_cell.angle_alpha   90.00
_cell.angle_beta   90.00
_cell.angle_gamma   90.00
#
_symmetry.space_group_name_H-M   'P 1'
#
loop_
_entity.id
_entity.type
_entity.pdbx_description
1 polymer ?
#
loop_
_entity_poly.entity_id
_entity_poly.type
_entity_poly.pdbx_seq_one_letter_code
_entity_poly.pdbx_strand_id
1 'polypeptide(L)'
;MRRSYLLKATVIATVASFATPALFSPSAYAGDGGTMVSVTKVAQNAPFAKPGPYVAGVTTIKLDDRSVEVWYPANKSSAKGKKHDSYYLRDWLPQGIKDLL
;
A
#
# COMPACT_ATOMS: atom_id res chain seq x y z
N MET A 1 20.49 52.98 12.80
CA MET A 1 21.46 52.73 11.69
C MET A 1 20.73 52.03 10.54
N ARG A 2 21.08 52.34 9.28
CA ARG A 2 20.49 51.69 8.09
C ARG A 2 21.31 50.45 7.72
N ARG A 3 20.65 49.40 7.20
CA ARG A 3 21.02 48.75 5.92
C ARG A 3 19.99 47.69 5.53
N SER A 4 19.14 48.07 4.58
CA SER A 4 18.37 47.15 3.74
C SER A 4 19.34 46.34 2.87
N TYR A 5 19.04 45.06 2.64
CA TYR A 5 19.59 44.32 1.50
C TYR A 5 18.45 43.88 0.59
N LEU A 6 18.63 44.17 -0.69
CA LEU A 6 17.70 43.99 -1.80
C LEU A 6 18.47 43.19 -2.86
N LEU A 7 17.74 42.58 -3.81
CA LEU A 7 18.24 41.85 -5.00
C LEU A 7 18.70 40.41 -4.68
N LYS A 8 18.50 39.41 -5.55
CA LYS A 8 18.15 39.41 -7.00
C LYS A 8 17.06 38.38 -7.32
N ALA A 9 16.25 38.67 -8.33
CA ALA A 9 15.40 37.67 -8.98
C ALA A 9 16.20 36.88 -10.04
N THR A 10 15.85 35.61 -10.26
CA THR A 10 16.31 34.82 -11.42
C THR A 10 15.19 33.88 -11.91
N VAL A 11 14.98 33.88 -13.23
CA VAL A 11 14.07 33.03 -14.04
C VAL A 11 15.00 32.12 -14.90
N ILE A 12 14.68 30.93 -15.42
CA ILE A 12 13.47 30.26 -15.96
C ILE A 12 13.58 28.76 -15.53
N ALA A 13 12.54 27.94 -15.27
CA ALA A 13 11.77 27.25 -16.31
C ALA A 13 10.60 26.38 -15.80
N THR A 14 9.43 26.57 -16.42
CA THR A 14 8.33 25.60 -16.40
C THR A 14 8.64 24.49 -17.40
N VAL A 15 8.95 23.28 -16.92
CA VAL A 15 9.09 22.11 -17.81
C VAL A 15 7.70 21.70 -18.26
N ALA A 16 7.41 21.85 -19.55
CA ALA A 16 6.14 21.44 -20.14
C ALA A 16 6.00 19.92 -20.16
N SER A 17 4.86 19.43 -19.68
CA SER A 17 4.54 18.00 -19.63
C SER A 17 4.40 17.41 -21.03
N PHE A 18 5.26 16.46 -21.40
CA PHE A 18 4.95 15.48 -22.44
C PHE A 18 4.61 14.15 -21.77
N ALA A 19 3.30 13.89 -21.68
CA ALA A 19 2.79 12.62 -21.19
C ALA A 19 2.88 11.57 -22.31
N THR A 20 3.67 10.53 -22.07
CA THR A 20 3.61 9.29 -22.87
C THR A 20 3.31 8.14 -21.90
N PRO A 21 2.03 7.80 -21.63
CA PRO A 21 1.74 6.54 -20.99
C PRO A 21 2.14 5.44 -21.96
N ALA A 22 3.25 4.76 -21.67
CA ALA A 22 3.60 3.54 -22.36
C ALA A 22 2.44 2.55 -22.16
N LEU A 23 1.75 2.22 -23.25
CA LEU A 23 0.67 1.23 -23.21
C LEU A 23 1.31 -0.14 -22.97
N PHE A 24 1.40 -0.53 -21.70
CA PHE A 24 1.64 -1.91 -21.31
C PHE A 24 0.52 -2.75 -21.90
N SER A 25 0.78 -3.39 -23.03
CA SER A 25 -0.10 -4.41 -23.59
C SER A 25 -0.04 -5.63 -22.66
N PRO A 26 -1.10 -5.99 -21.92
CA PRO A 26 -1.13 -7.26 -21.22
C PRO A 26 -1.10 -8.36 -22.28
N SER A 27 -0.10 -9.24 -22.21
CA SER A 27 -0.07 -10.45 -23.02
C SER A 27 -1.29 -11.30 -22.67
N ALA A 28 -2.29 -11.29 -23.54
CA ALA A 28 -3.49 -12.10 -23.36
C ALA A 28 -3.13 -13.57 -23.56
N TYR A 29 -3.02 -14.32 -22.46
CA TYR A 29 -3.06 -15.77 -22.51
C TYR A 29 -4.40 -16.19 -23.12
N ALA A 30 -4.36 -16.88 -24.26
CA ALA A 30 -5.54 -17.48 -24.88
C ALA A 30 -5.96 -18.74 -24.10
N GLY A 31 -6.38 -18.54 -22.85
CA GLY A 31 -7.09 -19.54 -22.05
C GLY A 31 -8.57 -19.58 -22.46
N ASP A 32 -9.16 -20.77 -22.40
CA ASP A 32 -10.53 -21.05 -22.81
C ASP A 32 -11.57 -20.11 -22.16
N GLY A 33 -12.25 -19.31 -23.00
CA GLY A 33 -13.58 -18.71 -22.80
C GLY A 33 -13.86 -17.82 -21.58
N GLY A 34 -12.96 -17.75 -20.60
CA GLY A 34 -13.21 -17.12 -19.31
C GLY A 34 -13.32 -15.60 -19.42
N THR A 35 -14.45 -15.05 -18.99
CA THR A 35 -14.59 -13.60 -18.80
C THR A 35 -13.48 -13.12 -17.86
N MET A 36 -12.55 -12.30 -18.36
CA MET A 36 -11.55 -11.62 -17.53
C MET A 36 -12.25 -10.63 -16.59
N VAL A 37 -12.71 -11.11 -15.44
CA VAL A 37 -13.16 -10.25 -14.36
C VAL A 37 -11.92 -9.64 -13.74
N SER A 38 -11.76 -8.31 -13.88
CA SER A 38 -10.68 -7.58 -13.22
C SER A 38 -10.61 -7.97 -11.74
N VAL A 39 -9.43 -8.37 -11.27
CA VAL A 39 -9.20 -8.85 -9.90
C VAL A 39 -9.73 -7.84 -8.86
N THR A 40 -9.59 -6.55 -9.15
CA THR A 40 -10.15 -5.44 -8.37
C THR A 40 -11.67 -5.52 -8.21
N LYS A 41 -12.40 -5.85 -9.28
CA LYS A 41 -13.87 -6.02 -9.25
C LYS A 41 -14.30 -7.25 -8.45
N VAL A 42 -13.53 -8.33 -8.49
CA VAL A 42 -13.78 -9.52 -7.66
C VAL A 42 -13.55 -9.19 -6.18
N ALA A 43 -12.41 -8.58 -5.86
CA ALA A 43 -12.04 -8.21 -4.49
C ALA A 43 -13.05 -7.24 -3.84
N GLN A 44 -13.56 -6.26 -4.58
CA GLN A 44 -14.56 -5.29 -4.08
C GLN A 44 -15.93 -5.89 -3.77
N ASN A 45 -16.31 -6.98 -4.45
CA ASN A 45 -17.61 -7.64 -4.26
C ASN A 45 -17.54 -8.90 -3.39
N ALA A 46 -16.36 -9.24 -2.86
CA ALA A 46 -16.20 -10.35 -1.94
C ALA A 46 -17.02 -10.13 -0.65
N PRO A 47 -17.59 -11.18 -0.04
CA PRO A 47 -18.34 -11.05 1.22
C PRO A 47 -17.50 -10.48 2.38
N PHE A 48 -16.17 -10.54 2.26
CA PHE A 48 -15.19 -10.02 3.23
C PHE A 48 -14.53 -8.70 2.78
N ALA A 49 -15.05 -8.03 1.75
CA ALA A 49 -14.49 -6.77 1.21
C ALA A 49 -14.64 -5.56 2.15
N LYS A 50 -15.48 -5.67 3.19
CA LYS A 50 -15.76 -4.60 4.17
C LYS A 50 -15.14 -4.96 5.53
N PRO A 51 -14.68 -3.97 6.31
CA PRO A 51 -14.21 -4.21 7.68
C PRO A 51 -15.25 -4.92 8.54
N GLY A 52 -14.80 -5.89 9.34
CA GLY A 52 -15.63 -6.61 10.30
C GLY A 52 -16.08 -5.77 11.51
N PRO A 53 -16.88 -6.35 12.41
CA PRO A 53 -17.41 -5.63 13.57
C PRO A 53 -16.36 -5.28 14.64
N TYR A 54 -15.19 -5.93 14.64
CA TYR A 54 -14.10 -5.72 15.60
C TYR A 54 -12.91 -5.01 14.96
N VAL A 55 -12.10 -4.32 15.78
CA VAL A 55 -10.75 -3.89 15.37
C VAL A 55 -9.76 -5.02 15.65
N ALA A 56 -8.69 -5.12 14.86
CA ALA A 56 -7.60 -6.04 15.15
C ALA A 56 -6.71 -5.49 16.26
N GLY A 57 -6.52 -6.27 17.33
CA GLY A 57 -5.41 -6.12 18.26
C GLY A 57 -4.27 -7.05 17.85
N VAL A 58 -3.02 -6.63 18.10
CA VAL A 58 -1.83 -7.46 17.93
C VAL A 58 -1.06 -7.54 19.24
N THR A 59 -0.51 -8.70 19.55
CA THR A 59 0.43 -8.91 20.65
C THR A 59 1.48 -9.95 20.25
N THR A 60 2.68 -9.88 20.83
CA THR A 60 3.75 -10.86 20.58
C THR A 60 3.93 -11.75 21.81
N ILE A 61 3.81 -13.06 21.61
CA ILE A 61 4.08 -14.08 22.63
C ILE A 61 5.44 -14.70 22.36
N LYS A 62 6.22 -14.94 23.41
CA LYS A 62 7.49 -15.67 23.34
C LYS A 62 7.24 -17.14 23.63
N LEU A 63 7.63 -18.01 22.70
CA LEU A 63 7.79 -19.45 22.88
C LEU A 63 9.28 -19.77 23.04
N ASP A 64 9.60 -20.99 23.44
CA ASP A 64 10.98 -21.44 23.67
C ASP A 64 11.88 -21.30 22.43
N ASP A 65 11.33 -21.57 21.24
CA ASP A 65 12.05 -21.57 19.96
C ASP A 65 11.85 -20.30 19.12
N ARG A 66 10.79 -19.52 19.36
CA ARG A 66 10.40 -18.39 18.49
C ARG A 66 9.50 -17.34 19.15
N SER A 67 9.36 -16.21 18.49
CA SER A 67 8.30 -15.24 18.79
C SER A 67 7.10 -15.49 17.86
N VAL A 68 5.88 -15.32 18.37
CA VAL A 68 4.62 -15.46 17.60
C VAL A 68 3.78 -14.21 17.76
N GLU A 69 3.32 -13.63 16.66
CA GLU A 69 2.30 -12.58 16.70
C GLU A 69 0.90 -13.18 16.73
N VAL A 70 0.11 -12.77 17.71
CA VAL A 70 -1.30 -13.13 17.84
C VAL A 70 -2.14 -11.93 17.47
N TRP A 71 -2.91 -12.08 16.39
CA TRP A 71 -3.88 -11.11 15.90
C TRP A 71 -5.27 -11.52 16.40
N TYR A 72 -5.93 -10.66 17.17
CA TYR A 72 -7.17 -11.00 17.88
C TYR A 72 -8.25 -9.92 17.78
N PRO A 73 -9.55 -10.27 17.87
CA PRO A 73 -10.64 -9.29 17.93
C PRO A 73 -10.53 -8.43 19.20
N ALA A 74 -10.41 -7.12 19.03
CA ALA A 74 -10.31 -6.16 20.12
C ALA A 74 -11.48 -5.16 20.12
N ASN A 75 -11.73 -4.56 21.28
CA ASN A 75 -12.77 -3.55 21.48
C ASN A 75 -12.40 -2.25 20.74
N LYS A 76 -13.35 -1.66 19.99
CA LYS A 76 -13.11 -0.40 19.22
C LYS A 76 -12.55 0.74 20.06
N SER A 77 -12.96 0.85 21.32
CA SER A 77 -12.44 1.84 22.28
C SER A 77 -10.93 1.72 22.51
N SER A 78 -10.36 0.51 22.45
CA SER A 78 -8.94 0.24 22.68
C SER A 78 -8.02 0.70 21.53
N ALA A 79 -8.58 1.03 20.36
CA ALA A 79 -7.87 1.62 19.23
C ALA A 79 -7.84 3.16 19.26
N LYS A 80 -8.61 3.81 20.14
CA LYS A 80 -8.70 5.28 20.19
C LYS A 80 -7.33 5.90 20.48
N GLY A 81 -6.86 6.77 19.57
CA GLY A 81 -5.57 7.45 19.69
C GLY A 81 -4.34 6.58 19.36
N LYS A 82 -4.53 5.31 19.00
CA LYS A 82 -3.44 4.47 18.47
C LYS A 82 -3.23 4.77 16.98
N LYS A 83 -1.99 4.65 16.53
CA LYS A 83 -1.69 4.63 15.10
C LYS A 83 -2.20 3.32 14.51
N HIS A 84 -2.77 3.39 13.30
CA HIS A 84 -2.98 2.18 12.50
C HIS A 84 -1.62 1.64 12.05
N ASP A 85 -1.47 0.33 12.16
CA ASP A 85 -0.34 -0.40 11.60
C ASP A 85 -0.72 -0.98 10.23
N SER A 86 0.27 -1.23 9.38
CA SER A 86 0.10 -1.68 8.00
C SER A 86 1.17 -2.70 7.65
N TYR A 87 0.76 -3.94 7.39
CA TYR A 87 1.64 -5.01 6.96
C TYR A 87 1.42 -5.33 5.48
N TYR A 88 2.43 -5.07 4.63
CA TYR A 88 2.41 -5.54 3.25
C TYR A 88 3.02 -6.93 3.17
N LEU A 89 2.22 -7.92 2.75
CA LEU A 89 2.63 -9.33 2.60
C LEU A 89 3.82 -9.56 1.67
N ARG A 90 4.30 -8.55 0.94
CA ARG A 90 5.47 -8.64 0.05
C ARG A 90 6.74 -8.03 0.65
N ASP A 91 6.68 -7.27 1.74
CA ASP A 91 7.83 -6.53 2.28
C ASP A 91 8.95 -7.44 2.78
N TRP A 92 8.59 -8.59 3.36
CA TRP A 92 9.53 -9.61 3.84
C TRP A 92 10.18 -10.42 2.72
N LEU A 93 9.67 -10.35 1.47
CA LEU A 93 10.21 -11.15 0.37
C LEU A 93 11.64 -10.70 0.01
N PRO A 94 12.56 -11.64 -0.29
CA PRO A 94 13.84 -11.33 -0.90
C PRO A 94 13.69 -10.52 -2.19
N GLN A 95 14.65 -9.62 -2.48
CA GLN A 95 14.54 -8.71 -3.62
C GLN A 95 14.37 -9.47 -4.95
N GLY A 96 15.12 -10.54 -5.17
CA GLY A 96 14.99 -11.36 -6.39
C GLY A 96 13.64 -12.07 -6.57
N ILE A 97 12.76 -12.10 -5.56
CA ILE A 97 11.35 -12.51 -5.71
C ILE A 97 10.46 -11.28 -6.00
N LYS A 98 10.74 -10.14 -5.37
CA LYS A 98 10.05 -8.86 -5.66
C LYS A 98 10.23 -8.42 -7.12
N ASP A 99 11.40 -8.69 -7.71
CA ASP A 99 11.74 -8.36 -9.10
C ASP A 99 10.96 -9.20 -10.14
N LEU A 100 10.17 -10.20 -9.71
CA LEU A 100 9.40 -11.12 -10.56
C LEU A 100 7.86 -10.94 -10.44
N LEU A 101 7.39 -9.87 -9.77
CA LEU A 101 6.02 -9.77 -9.19
C LEU A 101 5.25 -8.48 -9.51
#